data_AF-A0A2E8TPG3-F1
#
_entry.id   AF-A0A2E8TPG3-F1
#
_cell.length_a   1.000
_cell.length_b   1.000
_cell.length_c   1.000
_cell.angle_alpha   90.00
_cell.angle_beta   90.00
_cell.angle_gamma   90.00
#
_symmetry.space_group_name_H-M   'P 1'
#
loop_
_entity.id
_entity.type
_entity.pdbx_description
1 polymer ?
#
loop_
_entity_poly.entity_id
_entity_poly.type
_entity_poly.pdbx_seq_one_letter_code
_entity_poly.pdbx_strand_id
1 'polypeptide(L)'
;MKFLAKKLYILIITFLFSSILFAQEQKIGLVSFNVLMQSSPQFREVMESLQGEFQPRQRELQAKQQELQGLAEKVQKDAAVMGATERTNAERELRDLQRDVNRMGSELQEDINLRQNEEIAKLQRSLLEVVNGF
;
A
#
# COMPACT_ATOMS: atom_id res chain seq x y z
N MET A 1 -34.14 32.01 -56.03
CA MET A 1 -33.05 32.02 -55.01
C MET A 1 -33.25 31.04 -53.83
N LYS A 2 -34.18 30.07 -53.87
CA LYS A 2 -34.37 29.10 -52.77
C LYS A 2 -33.52 27.81 -52.90
N PHE A 3 -33.01 27.50 -54.09
CA PHE A 3 -32.15 26.33 -54.34
C PHE A 3 -30.68 26.54 -53.92
N LEU A 4 -30.18 27.78 -53.96
CA LEU A 4 -28.84 28.13 -53.48
C LEU A 4 -28.74 28.07 -51.95
N ALA A 5 -29.77 28.54 -51.24
CA ALA A 5 -29.85 28.42 -49.78
C ALA A 5 -29.90 26.96 -49.31
N LYS A 6 -30.57 26.07 -50.08
CA LYS A 6 -30.66 24.64 -49.77
C LYS A 6 -29.32 23.91 -49.99
N LYS A 7 -28.57 24.28 -51.03
CA LYS A 7 -27.21 23.75 -51.27
C LYS A 7 -26.18 24.25 -50.24
N LEU A 8 -26.34 25.49 -49.76
CA LEU A 8 -25.53 26.03 -48.66
C LEU A 8 -25.80 25.30 -47.33
N TYR A 9 -27.05 24.94 -47.06
CA TYR A 9 -27.42 24.16 -45.88
C TYR A 9 -26.87 22.73 -45.92
N ILE A 10 -26.84 22.11 -47.10
CA ILE A 10 -26.25 20.77 -47.29
C ILE A 10 -24.73 20.81 -47.11
N LEU A 11 -24.04 21.86 -47.58
CA LEU A 11 -22.59 21.99 -47.41
C LEU A 11 -22.16 22.17 -45.93
N ILE A 12 -22.98 22.88 -45.13
CA ILE A 12 -22.72 23.08 -43.70
C ILE A 12 -22.96 21.79 -42.89
N ILE A 13 -23.94 20.97 -43.28
CA ILE A 13 -24.21 19.67 -42.63
C ILE A 13 -23.10 18.66 -42.94
N THR A 14 -22.51 18.67 -44.14
CA THR A 14 -21.39 17.77 -44.47
C THR A 14 -20.08 18.17 -43.77
N PHE A 15 -19.89 19.45 -43.46
CA PHE A 15 -18.73 19.91 -42.69
C PHE A 15 -18.83 19.58 -41.18
N LEU A 16 -20.05 19.40 -40.67
CA LEU A 16 -20.28 18.98 -39.27
C LEU A 16 -20.08 17.47 -39.02
N PHE A 17 -19.87 16.67 -40.07
CA PHE A 17 -19.70 15.21 -39.95
C PHE A 17 -18.26 14.72 -40.14
N SER A 18 -17.30 15.57 -40.52
CA SER A 18 -15.89 15.15 -40.72
C SER A 18 -15.01 15.19 -39.47
N SER A 19 -15.55 15.59 -38.31
CA SER A 19 -14.79 15.69 -37.05
C SER A 19 -14.86 14.45 -36.15
N ILE A 20 -15.44 13.33 -36.60
CA ILE A 20 -15.53 12.08 -35.80
C ILE A 20 -14.59 11.00 -36.35
N LEU A 21 -13.32 11.34 -36.62
CA LEU A 21 -12.33 10.35 -37.07
C LEU A 21 -10.92 10.73 -36.63
N PHE A 22 -10.73 10.85 -35.32
CA PHE A 22 -9.44 10.57 -34.65
C PHE A 22 -9.69 9.98 -33.25
N ALA A 23 -10.51 8.94 -33.18
CA ALA A 23 -10.34 7.92 -32.15
C ALA A 23 -9.31 6.93 -32.70
N GLN A 24 -8.05 7.38 -32.80
CA GLN A 24 -6.96 6.43 -32.84
C GLN A 24 -7.06 5.71 -31.50
N GLU A 25 -7.34 4.41 -31.56
CA GLU A 25 -7.32 3.49 -30.43
C GLU A 25 -5.87 3.38 -29.96
N GLN A 26 -5.33 4.50 -29.46
CA GLN A 26 -4.22 4.50 -28.54
C GLN A 26 -4.78 3.77 -27.33
N LYS A 27 -4.59 2.47 -27.33
CA LYS A 27 -4.30 1.69 -26.12
C LYS A 27 -3.02 2.26 -25.50
N ILE A 28 -3.01 3.55 -25.16
CA ILE A 28 -2.44 3.99 -23.92
C ILE A 28 -3.39 3.36 -22.90
N GLY A 29 -3.23 2.05 -22.68
CA GLY A 29 -3.41 1.59 -21.34
C GLY A 29 -2.51 2.51 -20.54
N LEU A 30 -3.11 3.39 -19.76
CA LEU A 30 -2.57 3.63 -18.44
C LEU A 30 -2.53 2.25 -17.76
N VAL A 31 -1.64 1.37 -18.21
CA VAL A 31 -1.07 0.40 -17.32
C VAL A 31 -0.18 1.30 -16.50
N SER A 32 -0.72 1.74 -15.38
CA SER A 32 -0.04 2.61 -14.43
C SER A 32 1.38 2.07 -14.33
N PHE A 33 2.38 2.86 -14.71
CA PHE A 33 3.78 2.42 -14.67
C PHE A 33 4.11 1.78 -13.30
N ASN A 34 3.45 2.28 -12.24
CA ASN A 34 3.37 1.67 -10.91
C ASN A 34 2.90 0.20 -10.87
N VAL A 35 1.83 -0.17 -11.58
CA VAL A 35 1.30 -1.54 -11.64
C VAL A 35 2.22 -2.47 -12.42
N LEU A 36 2.84 -2.00 -13.53
CA LEU A 36 3.85 -2.78 -14.27
C LEU A 36 5.14 -2.97 -13.46
N MET A 37 5.57 -1.94 -12.76
CA MET A 37 6.72 -2.01 -11.84
C MET A 37 6.42 -2.96 -10.69
N GLN A 38 5.24 -2.89 -10.05
CA GLN A 38 4.80 -3.81 -9.00
C GLN A 38 4.64 -5.27 -9.46
N SER A 39 4.37 -5.50 -10.76
CA SER A 39 4.29 -6.86 -11.32
C SER A 39 5.62 -7.37 -11.90
N SER A 40 6.65 -6.53 -11.92
CA SER A 40 8.00 -6.87 -12.37
C SER A 40 8.66 -7.92 -11.47
N PRO A 41 9.56 -8.76 -12.02
CA PRO A 41 10.35 -9.70 -11.22
C PRO A 41 11.22 -9.01 -10.17
N GLN A 42 11.76 -7.83 -10.52
CA GLN A 42 12.62 -7.01 -9.66
C GLN A 42 11.87 -6.53 -8.41
N PHE A 43 10.61 -6.12 -8.56
CA PHE A 43 9.79 -5.73 -7.43
C PHE A 43 9.47 -6.91 -6.50
N ARG A 44 9.23 -8.11 -7.04
CA ARG A 44 9.01 -9.31 -6.22
C ARG A 44 10.23 -9.68 -5.38
N GLU A 45 11.42 -9.62 -5.97
CA GLU A 45 12.68 -9.89 -5.27
C GLU A 45 12.92 -8.88 -4.12
N VAL A 46 12.62 -7.60 -4.36
CA VAL A 46 12.66 -6.58 -3.32
C VAL A 46 11.65 -6.89 -2.21
N MET A 47 10.41 -7.25 -2.54
CA MET A 47 9.41 -7.58 -1.50
C MET A 47 9.79 -8.82 -0.69
N GLU A 48 10.38 -9.83 -1.33
CA GLU A 48 10.85 -11.05 -0.65
C GLU A 48 12.02 -10.75 0.28
N SER A 49 12.97 -9.91 -0.14
CA SER A 49 14.08 -9.48 0.72
C SER A 49 13.62 -8.65 1.92
N LEU A 50 12.68 -7.72 1.71
CA LEU A 50 12.03 -6.97 2.81
C LEU A 50 11.30 -7.92 3.76
N GLN A 51 10.57 -8.91 3.24
CA GLN A 51 9.89 -9.90 4.08
C GLN A 51 10.89 -10.67 4.94
N GLY A 52 12.04 -11.05 4.40
CA GLY A 52 13.12 -11.71 5.14
C GLY A 52 13.72 -10.84 6.23
N GLU A 53 13.98 -9.57 5.94
CA GLU A 53 14.57 -8.61 6.88
C GLU A 53 13.66 -8.32 8.09
N PHE A 54 12.36 -8.20 7.85
CA PHE A 54 11.38 -7.88 8.89
C PHE A 54 10.76 -9.09 9.58
N GLN A 55 10.99 -10.31 9.08
CA GLN A 55 10.42 -11.52 9.67
C GLN A 55 10.75 -11.71 11.16
N PRO A 56 12.00 -11.51 11.63
CA PRO A 56 12.32 -11.69 13.05
C PRO A 56 11.53 -10.73 13.94
N ARG A 57 11.42 -9.46 13.54
CA ARG A 57 10.65 -8.44 14.27
C ARG A 57 9.15 -8.72 14.28
N GLN A 58 8.60 -9.24 13.17
CA GLN A 58 7.20 -9.69 13.13
C GLN A 58 6.94 -10.84 14.10
N ARG A 59 7.86 -11.82 14.19
CA ARG A 59 7.75 -12.93 15.15
C ARG A 59 7.82 -12.43 16.59
N GLU A 60 8.70 -11.48 16.87
CA GLU A 60 8.82 -10.87 18.20
C GLU A 60 7.54 -10.13 18.59
N LEU A 61 6.98 -9.31 17.68
CA LEU A 61 5.70 -8.63 17.89
C LEU A 61 4.56 -9.65 18.14
N GLN A 62 4.53 -10.73 17.37
CA GLN A 62 3.54 -11.80 17.55
C GLN A 62 3.67 -12.50 18.91
N ALA A 63 4.89 -12.76 19.37
CA ALA A 63 5.15 -13.34 20.69
C ALA A 63 4.66 -12.40 21.80
N LYS A 64 4.92 -11.10 21.70
CA LYS A 64 4.45 -10.08 22.65
C LYS A 64 2.93 -9.95 22.66
N GLN A 65 2.28 -10.07 21.50
CA GLN A 65 0.81 -10.10 21.41
C GLN A 65 0.22 -11.35 22.10
N GLN A 66 0.86 -12.51 21.95
CA GLN A 66 0.45 -13.73 22.65
C GLN A 66 0.62 -13.62 24.17
N GLU A 67 1.74 -13.02 24.61
CA GLU A 67 1.99 -12.72 26.02
C GLU A 67 0.90 -11.81 26.59
N LEU A 68 0.55 -10.74 25.86
CA LEU A 68 -0.53 -9.81 26.22
C LEU A 68 -1.88 -10.54 26.36
N GLN A 69 -2.22 -11.37 25.38
CA GLN A 69 -3.48 -12.12 25.39
C GLN A 69 -3.52 -13.10 26.57
N GLY A 70 -2.43 -13.82 26.82
CA GLY A 70 -2.33 -14.74 27.96
C GLY A 70 -2.46 -14.03 29.30
N LEU A 71 -1.80 -12.89 29.48
CA LEU A 71 -1.92 -12.09 30.69
C LEU A 71 -3.34 -11.52 30.87
N ALA A 72 -3.96 -11.04 29.79
CA ALA A 72 -5.33 -10.55 29.82
C ALA A 72 -6.32 -11.65 30.24
N GLU A 73 -6.19 -12.85 29.68
CA GLU A 73 -7.00 -13.99 30.08
C GLU A 73 -6.78 -14.38 31.55
N LYS A 74 -5.53 -14.38 32.02
CA LYS A 74 -5.19 -14.67 33.42
C LYS A 74 -5.85 -13.66 34.36
N VAL A 75 -5.68 -12.36 34.08
CA VAL A 75 -6.32 -11.30 34.87
C VAL A 75 -7.84 -11.45 34.85
N GLN A 76 -8.45 -11.77 33.71
CA GLN A 76 -9.90 -11.95 33.61
C GLN A 76 -10.41 -13.15 34.42
N LYS A 77 -9.72 -14.30 34.33
CA LYS A 77 -10.11 -15.55 35.02
C LYS A 77 -9.86 -15.47 36.52
N ASP A 78 -8.71 -14.91 36.91
CA ASP A 78 -8.25 -14.92 38.29
C ASP A 78 -8.62 -13.63 39.06
N ALA A 79 -9.27 -12.65 38.42
CA ALA A 79 -9.65 -11.37 39.04
C ALA A 79 -10.43 -11.51 40.36
N ALA A 80 -11.20 -12.59 40.51
CA ALA A 80 -12.01 -12.86 41.70
C ALA A 80 -11.22 -13.52 42.84
N VAL A 81 -10.07 -14.14 42.55
CA VAL A 81 -9.22 -14.86 43.51
C VAL A 81 -7.89 -14.15 43.78
N MET A 82 -7.48 -13.20 42.93
CA MET A 82 -6.30 -12.36 43.13
C MET A 82 -6.42 -11.43 44.33
N GLY A 83 -5.32 -11.27 45.08
CA GLY A 83 -5.22 -10.23 46.11
C GLY A 83 -5.17 -8.82 45.49
N ALA A 84 -5.57 -7.79 46.25
CA ALA A 84 -5.62 -6.41 45.76
C ALA A 84 -4.28 -5.91 45.19
N THR A 85 -3.16 -6.25 45.83
CA THR A 85 -1.81 -5.91 45.37
C THR A 85 -1.42 -6.65 44.09
N GLU A 86 -1.74 -7.94 44.01
CA GLU A 86 -1.45 -8.79 42.84
C GLU A 86 -2.24 -8.31 41.62
N ARG A 87 -3.54 -8.04 41.80
CA ARG A 87 -4.39 -7.47 40.76
C ARG A 87 -3.86 -6.13 40.24
N THR A 88 -3.47 -5.23 41.14
CA THR A 88 -2.90 -3.92 40.75
C THR A 88 -1.62 -4.07 39.93
N ASN A 89 -0.77 -5.04 40.29
CA ASN A 89 0.46 -5.32 39.56
C ASN A 89 0.17 -5.92 38.18
N ALA A 90 -0.73 -6.89 38.09
CA ALA A 90 -1.10 -7.52 36.81
C ALA A 90 -1.80 -6.52 35.86
N GLU A 91 -2.66 -5.64 36.38
CA GLU A 91 -3.26 -4.56 35.59
C GLU A 91 -2.21 -3.54 35.11
N ARG A 92 -1.15 -3.28 35.89
CA ARG A 92 -0.03 -2.43 35.47
C ARG A 92 0.75 -3.08 34.34
N GLU A 93 1.14 -4.34 34.53
CA GLU A 93 1.88 -5.13 33.53
C GLU A 93 1.11 -5.24 32.22
N LEU A 94 -0.21 -5.50 32.27
CA LEU A 94 -1.07 -5.53 31.09
C LEU A 94 -1.07 -4.20 30.34
N ARG A 95 -1.15 -3.07 31.04
CA ARG A 95 -1.10 -1.74 30.41
C ARG A 95 0.27 -1.45 29.79
N ASP A 96 1.35 -1.85 30.46
CA ASP A 96 2.71 -1.61 29.98
C ASP A 96 2.99 -2.47 28.74
N LEU A 97 2.61 -3.75 28.77
CA LEU A 97 2.74 -4.65 27.63
C LEU A 97 1.87 -4.21 26.44
N GLN A 98 0.66 -3.68 26.69
CA GLN A 98 -0.19 -3.11 25.64
C GLN A 98 0.48 -1.94 24.93
N ARG A 99 1.12 -1.04 25.70
CA ARG A 99 1.86 0.09 25.14
C ARG A 99 3.06 -0.38 24.33
N ASP A 100 3.77 -1.39 24.82
CA ASP A 100 4.93 -1.94 24.15
C ASP A 100 4.56 -2.59 22.81
N VAL A 101 3.53 -3.44 22.79
CA VAL A 101 2.99 -4.04 21.55
C VAL A 101 2.57 -2.97 20.55
N ASN A 102 1.86 -1.93 21.00
CA ASN A 102 1.42 -0.85 20.12
C ASN A 102 2.63 -0.08 19.54
N ARG A 103 3.60 0.25 20.39
CA ARG A 103 4.83 0.95 20.00
C ARG A 103 5.62 0.13 18.98
N MET A 104 5.91 -1.14 19.29
CA MET A 104 6.61 -2.06 18.38
C MET A 104 5.87 -2.24 17.06
N GLY A 105 4.53 -2.32 17.10
CA GLY A 105 3.70 -2.40 15.90
C GLY A 105 3.81 -1.14 15.03
N SER A 106 3.77 0.04 15.63
CA SER A 106 3.94 1.32 14.91
C SER A 106 5.34 1.46 14.33
N GLU A 107 6.39 1.20 15.12
CA GLU A 107 7.79 1.24 14.68
C GLU A 107 8.03 0.27 13.50
N LEU A 108 7.53 -0.96 13.60
CA LEU A 108 7.65 -1.96 12.53
C LEU A 108 6.94 -1.53 11.24
N GLN A 109 5.73 -0.97 11.34
CA GLN A 109 4.98 -0.51 10.18
C GLN A 109 5.67 0.69 9.51
N GLU A 110 6.19 1.62 10.31
CA GLU A 110 6.94 2.77 9.81
C GLU A 110 8.22 2.34 9.10
N ASP A 111 9.00 1.44 9.70
CA ASP A 111 10.22 0.90 9.11
C ASP A 111 9.94 0.17 7.79
N ILE A 112 8.89 -0.66 7.73
CA ILE A 112 8.49 -1.35 6.49
C ILE A 112 8.13 -0.33 5.41
N ASN A 113 7.35 0.69 5.75
CA ASN A 113 6.95 1.73 4.79
C ASN A 113 8.15 2.52 4.28
N LEU A 114 9.06 2.90 5.18
CA LEU A 114 10.28 3.62 4.83
C LEU A 114 11.15 2.78 3.87
N ARG A 115 11.43 1.53 4.24
CA ARG A 115 12.23 0.62 3.40
C ARG A 115 11.57 0.33 2.07
N GLN A 116 10.26 0.11 2.04
CA GLN A 116 9.52 -0.08 0.80
C GLN A 116 9.66 1.15 -0.13
N ASN A 117 9.51 2.36 0.42
CA ASN A 117 9.64 3.59 -0.36
C ASN A 117 11.06 3.79 -0.90
N GLU A 118 12.09 3.48 -0.09
CA GLU A 118 13.50 3.55 -0.52
C GLU A 118 13.79 2.60 -1.68
N GLU A 119 13.35 1.35 -1.58
CA GLU A 119 13.58 0.37 -2.63
C GLU A 119 12.78 0.68 -3.90
N ILE A 120 11.55 1.17 -3.78
CA ILE A 120 10.78 1.68 -4.92
C ILE A 120 11.49 2.85 -5.59
N ALA A 121 12.03 3.80 -4.81
CA ALA A 121 12.76 4.94 -5.36
C ALA A 121 14.05 4.51 -6.07
N LYS A 122 14.77 3.49 -5.54
CA LYS A 122 15.94 2.90 -6.21
C LYS A 122 15.55 2.24 -7.54
N LEU A 123 14.46 1.48 -7.57
CA LEU A 123 13.96 0.84 -8.77
C LEU A 123 13.60 1.88 -9.85
N GLN A 124 12.94 2.97 -9.48
CA GLN A 124 12.64 4.06 -10.40
C GLN A 124 13.89 4.71 -11.00
N ARG A 125 14.94 4.95 -10.20
CA ARG A 125 16.21 5.50 -10.70
C ARG A 125 16.89 4.56 -11.68
N SER A 126 16.94 3.26 -11.36
CA SER A 126 17.53 2.25 -12.26
C SER A 126 16.82 2.21 -13.62
N LEU A 127 15.49 2.36 -13.65
CA LEU A 127 14.74 2.42 -14.90
C LEU A 127 15.06 3.68 -15.73
N LEU A 128 15.27 4.83 -15.09
CA LEU A 128 15.64 6.07 -15.77
C LEU A 128 17.05 6.01 -16.38
N GLU A 129 17.99 5.32 -15.74
CA GLU A 129 19.34 5.11 -16.29
C GLU A 129 19.31 4.22 -17.54
N VAL A 130 18.52 3.13 -17.51
CA VAL A 130 18.37 2.24 -18.68
C VAL A 130 17.79 3.00 -19.87
N VAL A 131 16.81 3.89 -19.66
CA VAL A 131 16.17 4.65 -20.74
C VAL A 131 17.09 5.73 -21.33
N ASN A 132 17.94 6.37 -20.53
CA ASN A 132 18.94 7.34 -21.05
C ASN A 132 20.17 6.68 -21.69
N GLY A 133 20.33 5.37 -21.53
CA GLY A 133 21.37 4.57 -22.18
C GLY A 133 21.01 4.03 -23.57
N PHE A 134 19.77 4.22 -24.02
CA PHE A 134 19.29 3.97 -25.39
C PHE A 134 19.14 5.28 -26.15
#